data_AF-A0A643C315-F1
#
_entry.id   AF-A0A643C315-F1
#
_cell.length_a   1.000
_cell.length_b   1.000
_cell.length_c   1.000
_cell.angle_alpha   90.00
_cell.angle_beta   90.00
_cell.angle_gamma   90.00
#
_symmetry.space_group_name_H-M   'P 1'
#
loop_
_entity.id
_entity.type
_entity.pdbx_description
1 polymer ?
#
loop_
_entity_poly.entity_id
_entity_poly.type
_entity_poly.pdbx_seq_one_letter_code
_entity_poly.pdbx_strand_id
1 'polypeptide(L)' 'SLNTQFAHPSEYRTPNCNQYKLPGCPRDFSPVCGSDMSTYPNECTLCMKIRSRLENEQFELGC' A
#
# COMPACT_ATOMS: atom_id res chain seq x y z
N SER A 1 -27.78 17.19 15.16
CA SER A 1 -26.37 16.77 15.08
C SER A 1 -26.30 15.36 14.57
N LEU A 2 -26.01 15.15 13.28
CA LEU A 2 -25.55 13.84 12.81
C LEU A 2 -24.03 13.82 13.03
N ASN A 3 -23.58 13.06 14.02
CA ASN A 3 -22.18 12.64 14.07
C ASN A 3 -21.96 11.70 12.89
N THR A 4 -21.33 12.22 11.83
CA THR A 4 -20.82 11.44 10.69
C THR A 4 -19.65 10.57 11.17
N GLN A 5 -19.93 9.57 12.00
CA GLN A 5 -18.99 8.51 12.38
C GLN A 5 -19.17 7.24 11.53
N PHE A 6 -20.09 7.26 10.57
CA PHE A 6 -20.24 6.20 9.56
C PHE A 6 -20.07 6.80 8.17
N ALA A 7 -18.83 7.11 7.81
CA ALA A 7 -18.45 7.20 6.40
C ALA A 7 -18.24 5.77 5.86
N HIS A 8 -18.83 5.50 4.70
CA HIS A 8 -18.78 4.26 3.93
C HIS A 8 -17.41 4.13 3.17
N PRO A 9 -17.21 3.08 2.34
CA PRO A 9 -16.11 2.09 2.38
C PRO A 9 -14.70 2.62 1.99
N SER A 10 -13.89 3.10 2.94
CA SER A 10 -12.60 3.74 2.60
C SER A 10 -11.44 3.48 3.58
N GLU A 11 -11.47 2.41 4.39
CA GLU A 11 -10.33 2.08 5.28
C GLU A 11 -9.06 1.61 4.55
N TYR A 12 -9.11 1.46 3.23
CA TYR A 12 -7.94 1.14 2.42
C TYR A 12 -7.47 2.36 1.64
N ARG A 13 -6.28 2.86 2.01
CA ARG A 13 -5.56 3.91 1.26
C ARG A 13 -4.56 3.27 0.32
N THR A 14 -4.60 3.64 -0.96
CA THR A 14 -3.58 3.23 -1.94
C THR A 14 -2.24 3.90 -1.59
N PRO A 15 -1.13 3.14 -1.53
CA PRO A 15 0.17 3.71 -1.25
C PRO A 15 0.70 4.52 -2.43
N ASN A 16 1.38 5.63 -2.17
CA ASN A 16 1.98 6.43 -3.26
C ASN A 16 3.34 5.86 -3.64
N CYS A 17 3.38 4.87 -4.54
CA CYS A 17 4.64 4.23 -4.92
C CYS A 17 5.56 5.08 -5.81
N ASN A 18 5.06 6.18 -6.38
CA ASN A 18 5.88 7.09 -7.19
C ASN A 18 6.91 7.87 -6.35
N GLN A 19 6.69 7.97 -5.04
CA GLN A 19 7.63 8.60 -4.12
C GLN A 19 8.90 7.74 -3.89
N TYR A 20 8.82 6.44 -4.16
CA TYR A 20 9.90 5.48 -3.87
C TYR A 20 10.57 4.99 -5.16
N LYS A 21 11.77 5.50 -5.42
CA LYS A 21 12.59 5.10 -6.57
C LYS A 21 13.53 3.95 -6.19
N LEU A 22 13.83 3.08 -7.16
CA LEU A 22 14.87 2.06 -7.04
C LEU A 22 16.27 2.70 -6.94
N PRO A 23 17.28 2.00 -6.38
CA PRO A 23 17.32 0.55 -6.09
C PRO A 23 16.95 0.13 -4.65
N GLY A 24 16.47 1.02 -3.79
CA GLY A 24 16.20 0.64 -2.40
C GLY A 24 15.26 1.57 -1.65
N CYS A 25 14.74 1.05 -0.54
CA CYS A 25 13.88 1.79 0.38
C CYS A 25 14.67 2.43 1.53
N PRO A 26 14.18 3.53 2.10
CA PRO A 26 14.66 4.01 3.39
C PRO A 26 14.48 2.94 4.46
N ARG A 27 15.34 2.97 5.47
CA ARG A 27 15.31 2.02 6.61
C ARG A 27 14.43 2.50 7.77
N ASP A 28 13.63 3.54 7.55
CA ASP A 28 12.69 4.06 8.54
C ASP A 28 11.60 3.02 8.83
N PHE A 29 11.26 2.85 10.11
CA PHE A 29 10.22 1.92 10.56
C PHE A 29 8.92 2.68 10.80
N SER A 30 8.02 2.59 9.82
CA SER A 30 6.70 3.23 9.81
C SER A 30 5.68 2.21 9.32
N PRO A 31 5.28 1.25 10.16
CA PRO A 31 4.59 0.04 9.71
C PRO A 31 3.22 0.35 9.08
N VAL A 32 2.89 -0.35 8.01
CA VAL A 32 1.60 -0.25 7.30
C VAL A 32 0.97 -1.63 7.12
N CYS A 33 -0.36 -1.70 7.19
CA CYS A 33 -1.11 -2.91 6.90
C CYS A 33 -1.47 -2.96 5.41
N GLY A 34 -1.12 -4.04 4.73
CA GLY A 34 -1.51 -4.30 3.35
C GLY A 34 -2.91 -4.91 3.24
N SER A 35 -3.51 -4.82 2.06
CA SER A 35 -4.78 -5.51 1.74
C SER A 35 -4.65 -7.04 1.71
N ASP A 36 -3.43 -7.55 1.71
CA ASP A 36 -3.09 -8.96 1.85
C ASP A 36 -2.93 -9.40 3.32
N MET A 37 -3.42 -8.59 4.26
CA MET A 37 -3.32 -8.82 5.71
C MET A 37 -1.88 -8.93 6.23
N SER A 38 -0.89 -8.51 5.44
CA SER A 38 0.52 -8.51 5.84
C SER A 38 0.93 -7.13 6.36
N THR A 39 1.77 -7.09 7.38
CA THR A 39 2.38 -5.84 7.87
C THR A 39 3.70 -5.60 7.17
N TYR A 40 3.90 -4.40 6.65
CA TYR A 40 5.12 -3.98 5.97
C TYR A 40 5.87 -2.97 6.83
N PRO A 41 7.21 -3.07 6.96
CA PRO A 41 8.01 -2.14 7.78
C PRO A 41 7.84 -0.66 7.42
N ASN A 42 7.57 -0.37 6.15
CA ASN A 42 7.20 0.96 5.67
C ASN A 42 6.45 0.90 4.32
N GLU A 43 5.83 2.02 3.93
CA GLU A 43 5.09 2.15 2.66
C GLU A 43 5.97 1.80 1.44
N CYS A 44 7.28 2.05 1.50
CA CYS A 44 8.21 1.68 0.44
C CYS A 44 8.34 0.16 0.27
N THR A 45 8.46 -0.60 1.35
CA THR A 45 8.50 -2.07 1.31
C THR A 45 7.19 -2.68 0.80
N LEU A 46 6.04 -2.07 1.14
CA LEU A 46 4.75 -2.41 0.53
C LEU A 46 4.76 -2.13 -0.98
N CYS A 47 5.27 -0.98 -1.42
CA CYS A 47 5.39 -0.64 -2.83
C CYS A 47 6.33 -1.57 -3.61
N MET A 48 7.43 -2.04 -3.00
CA MET A 48 8.28 -3.06 -3.61
C MET A 48 7.53 -4.37 -3.79
N LYS A 49 6.77 -4.81 -2.79
CA LYS A 49 5.92 -6.02 -2.91
C LYS A 49 4.88 -5.88 -4.01
N ILE A 50 4.23 -4.73 -4.12
CA ILE A 50 3.27 -4.43 -5.20
C ILE A 50 3.96 -4.57 -6.56
N ARG A 51 5.15 -4.00 -6.73
CA ARG A 51 5.92 -4.06 -7.97
C ARG A 51 6.43 -5.45 -8.31
N SER A 52 6.88 -6.23 -7.33
CA SER A 52 7.27 -7.62 -7.54
C SER A 52 6.09 -8.53 -7.89
N ARG A 53 4.85 -8.15 -7.50
CA ARG A 53 3.64 -8.83 -7.98
C ARG A 53 3.34 -8.53 -9.46
N LEU A 54 3.91 -7.49 -10.05
CA LEU A 54 3.75 -7.17 -11.49
C LEU A 54 4.71 -7.96 -12.40
N GLU A 55 5.68 -8.68 -11.84
CA GLU A 55 6.62 -9.53 -12.61
C GLU A 55 6.07 -10.95 -12.86
N ASN A 56 4.90 -11.29 -12.30
CA ASN A 56 4.11 -12.47 -12.67
C ASN A 56 2.82 -11.96 -13.34
N GLU A 57 2.78 -12.02 -14.68
CA GLU A 57 1.70 -11.55 -15.55
C GLU A 57 0.28 -11.85 -15.02
N GLN A 58 -0.57 -10.82 -14.90
CA GLN A 58 -1.86 -10.71 -15.60
C GLN A 58 -2.65 -9.55 -14.96
N PHE A 59 -2.77 -8.44 -15.70
CA PHE A 59 -4.00 -7.68 -15.85
C PHE A 59 -5.05 -7.81 -14.72
N GLU A 60 -4.91 -7.04 -13.63
CA GLU A 60 -6.07 -6.61 -12.86
C GLU A 60 -5.91 -5.11 -12.60
N LEU A 61 -6.60 -4.34 -13.43
CA LEU A 61 -7.19 -3.08 -13.02
C LEU A 61 -7.91 -3.33 -11.68
N GLY A 62 -7.28 -2.93 -10.58
CA GLY A 62 -7.76 -3.30 -9.25
C GLY A 62 -7.23 -2.41 -8.13
N CYS A 63 -7.51 -1.12 -8.23
CA CYS A 63 -8.25 -0.38 -7.21
C CYS A 63 -9.38 0.36 -7.93
#